data_AF-A0A496WCE9-F1
#
_entry.id   AF-A0A496WCE9-F1
#
_cell.length_a   1.000
_cell.length_b   1.000
_cell.length_c   1.000
_cell.angle_alpha   90.00
_cell.angle_beta   90.00
_cell.angle_gamma   90.00
#
_symmetry.space_group_name_H-M   'P 1'
#
loop_
_entity.id
_entity.type
_entity.pdbx_description
1 polymer ?
#
loop_
_entity_poly.entity_id
_entity_poly.type
_entity_poly.pdbx_seq_one_letter_code
_entity_poly.pdbx_strand_id
1 'polypeptide(L)'
;LAQRVSSIDNSTEIIDFAKCNVSSCGQDNVDFEQLELAQIDAIQAYDVIAVTASLPAVPENLKQALKTGGRMFVIIGNSPVMQALLITRVGEAEWTTQSLFETDLPRLKL
;
A
#
# COMPACT_ATOMS: atom_id res chain seq x y z
N LEU A 1 -14.70 7.09 -6.10
CA LEU A 1 -14.67 5.65 -5.80
C LEU A 1 -13.69 4.98 -6.75
N ALA A 2 -12.98 3.95 -6.30
CA ALA A 2 -12.20 3.07 -7.17
C ALA A 2 -13.14 2.05 -7.86
N GLN A 3 -12.75 1.55 -9.04
CA GLN A 3 -13.50 0.51 -9.73
C GLN A 3 -13.39 -0.84 -8.99
N ARG A 4 -12.19 -1.18 -8.51
CA ARG A 4 -11.89 -2.40 -7.75
C ARG A 4 -10.74 -2.11 -6.76
N VAL A 5 -10.73 -2.79 -5.62
CA VAL A 5 -9.71 -2.64 -4.58
C VAL A 5 -9.14 -4.01 -4.21
N SER A 6 -7.82 -4.14 -4.20
CA SER A 6 -7.13 -5.29 -3.59
C SER A 6 -6.66 -4.88 -2.19
N SER A 7 -7.16 -5.56 -1.16
CA SER A 7 -6.76 -5.38 0.24
C SER A 7 -5.86 -6.55 0.65
N ILE A 8 -4.61 -6.24 0.96
CA ILE A 8 -3.58 -7.25 1.25
C ILE A 8 -3.09 -7.09 2.69
N ASP A 9 -3.07 -8.17 3.44
CA ASP A 9 -2.52 -8.22 4.81
C ASP A 9 -1.90 -9.60 5.07
N ASN A 10 -0.94 -9.74 5.98
CA ASN A 10 -0.37 -11.05 6.32
C ASN A 10 -1.17 -11.76 7.44
N SER A 11 -2.01 -11.04 8.16
CA SER A 11 -2.85 -11.55 9.23
C SER A 11 -4.22 -12.02 8.72
N THR A 12 -4.50 -13.31 8.88
CA THR A 12 -5.83 -13.87 8.58
C THR A 12 -6.93 -13.22 9.42
N GLU A 13 -6.66 -12.91 10.69
CA GLU A 13 -7.65 -12.28 11.57
C GLU A 13 -8.06 -10.90 11.06
N ILE A 14 -7.10 -10.09 10.57
CA ILE A 14 -7.39 -8.77 10.02
C ILE A 14 -8.20 -8.91 8.73
N ILE A 15 -7.83 -9.86 7.87
CA ILE A 15 -8.56 -10.13 6.62
C ILE A 15 -10.00 -10.53 6.88
N ASP A 16 -10.24 -11.46 7.81
CA ASP A 16 -11.59 -11.94 8.11
C ASP A 16 -12.44 -10.85 8.76
N PHE A 17 -11.85 -10.05 9.64
CA PHE A 17 -12.50 -8.88 10.22
C PHE A 17 -12.87 -7.84 9.14
N ALA A 18 -11.95 -7.54 8.23
CA ALA A 18 -12.17 -6.58 7.15
C ALA A 18 -13.26 -7.07 6.18
N LYS A 19 -13.25 -8.36 5.80
CA LYS A 19 -14.28 -8.99 4.96
C LYS A 19 -15.67 -8.82 5.58
N CYS A 20 -15.82 -9.08 6.88
CA CYS A 20 -17.09 -8.93 7.58
C CYS A 20 -17.59 -7.48 7.53
N ASN A 21 -16.71 -6.53 7.86
CA ASN A 21 -17.05 -5.10 7.86
C ASN A 21 -17.42 -4.58 6.46
N VAL A 22 -16.65 -4.94 5.43
CA VAL A 22 -16.88 -4.48 4.06
C VAL A 22 -18.16 -5.10 3.47
N SER A 23 -18.39 -6.38 3.70
CA SER A 23 -19.63 -7.06 3.26
C SER A 23 -20.87 -6.45 3.93
N SER A 24 -20.78 -6.06 5.21
CA SER A 24 -21.88 -5.39 5.91
C SER A 24 -22.21 -3.99 5.35
N CYS A 25 -21.25 -3.36 4.65
CA CYS A 25 -21.43 -2.08 3.97
C CYS A 25 -21.95 -2.22 2.53
N GLY A 26 -22.24 -3.45 2.08
CA GLY A 26 -22.76 -3.72 0.73
C GLY A 26 -21.76 -3.49 -0.40
N GLN A 27 -20.45 -3.53 -0.11
CA GLN A 27 -19.40 -3.41 -1.13
C GLN A 27 -18.96 -4.80 -1.59
N ASP A 28 -18.92 -5.02 -2.89
CA ASP A 28 -18.55 -6.29 -3.54
C ASP A 28 -17.32 -6.17 -4.44
N ASN A 29 -16.75 -4.98 -4.56
CA ASN A 29 -15.61 -4.67 -5.43
C ASN A 29 -14.25 -4.72 -4.71
N VAL A 30 -14.17 -5.44 -3.58
CA VAL A 30 -12.96 -5.58 -2.77
C VAL A 30 -12.51 -7.04 -2.75
N ASP A 31 -11.33 -7.31 -3.28
CA ASP A 31 -10.64 -8.59 -3.14
C ASP A 31 -9.75 -8.53 -1.90
N PHE A 32 -9.67 -9.65 -1.17
CA PHE A 32 -8.85 -9.77 0.02
C PHE A 32 -7.84 -10.89 -0.16
N GLU A 33 -6.55 -10.59 0.03
CA GLU A 33 -5.46 -11.53 -0.18
C GLU A 33 -4.58 -11.61 1.06
N GLN A 34 -4.26 -12.83 1.48
CA GLN A 34 -3.30 -13.06 2.55
C GLN A 34 -1.91 -13.22 1.96
N LEU A 35 -1.13 -12.14 1.98
CA LEU A 35 0.24 -12.12 1.45
C LEU A 35 1.13 -11.24 2.31
N GLU A 36 2.40 -11.62 2.39
CA GLU A 36 3.42 -10.69 2.87
C GLU A 36 3.80 -9.70 1.78
N LEU A 37 4.28 -8.52 2.18
CA LEU A 37 4.73 -7.46 1.29
C LEU A 37 5.77 -7.95 0.25
N ALA A 38 6.66 -8.85 0.65
CA ALA A 38 7.70 -9.41 -0.21
C ALA A 38 7.15 -10.38 -1.29
N GLN A 39 5.95 -10.92 -1.08
CA GLN A 39 5.30 -11.87 -1.99
C GLN A 39 4.44 -11.17 -3.04
N ILE A 40 4.27 -9.84 -2.96
CA ILE A 40 3.53 -9.06 -3.95
C ILE A 40 4.38 -8.96 -5.22
N ASP A 41 4.02 -9.79 -6.20
CA ASP A 41 4.58 -9.81 -7.55
C ASP A 41 3.53 -9.30 -8.56
N ALA A 42 3.36 -7.98 -8.58
CA ALA A 42 2.45 -7.29 -9.47
C ALA A 42 3.21 -6.22 -10.25
N ILE A 43 2.98 -6.13 -11.56
CA ILE A 43 3.63 -5.15 -12.44
C ILE A 43 2.55 -4.31 -13.11
N GLN A 44 2.63 -2.98 -12.95
CA GLN A 44 1.68 -2.02 -13.53
C GLN A 44 0.21 -2.39 -13.29
N ALA A 45 -0.09 -2.96 -12.11
CA ALA A 45 -1.43 -3.42 -11.77
C ALA A 45 -2.29 -2.28 -11.17
N TYR A 46 -1.66 -1.31 -10.49
CA TYR A 46 -2.39 -0.37 -9.64
C TYR A 46 -2.25 1.08 -10.10
N ASP A 47 -3.39 1.78 -10.17
CA ASP A 47 -3.45 3.23 -10.34
C ASP A 47 -3.15 3.96 -9.03
N VAL A 48 -3.52 3.36 -7.89
CA VAL A 48 -3.29 3.90 -6.55
C VAL A 48 -2.87 2.78 -5.60
N ILE A 49 -1.84 3.02 -4.79
CA ILE A 49 -1.42 2.15 -3.69
C ILE A 49 -1.44 2.97 -2.39
N ALA A 50 -1.97 2.40 -1.31
CA ALA A 50 -1.88 2.98 0.02
C ALA A 50 -1.30 1.94 0.97
N VAL A 51 -0.10 2.19 1.49
CA VAL A 51 0.53 1.36 2.51
C VAL A 51 0.18 1.94 3.87
N THR A 52 -0.55 1.18 4.68
CA THR A 52 -1.15 1.64 5.95
C THR A 52 -0.31 1.32 7.18
N ALA A 53 0.93 0.87 6.99
CA ALA A 53 1.88 0.56 8.04
C ALA A 53 3.28 1.09 7.69
N SER A 54 4.14 1.29 8.70
CA SER A 54 5.48 1.83 8.47
C SER A 54 6.46 0.75 7.99
N LEU A 55 7.30 1.13 7.04
CA LEU A 55 8.33 0.30 6.41
C LEU A 55 9.72 0.91 6.61
N PRO A 56 10.80 0.10 6.66
CA PRO A 56 12.15 0.64 6.80
C PRO A 56 12.59 1.49 5.59
N ALA A 57 12.07 1.17 4.39
CA ALA A 57 12.33 1.88 3.14
C ALA A 57 11.17 1.63 2.16
N VAL A 58 11.14 2.39 1.05
CA VAL A 58 10.15 2.20 -0.01
C VAL A 58 10.41 0.88 -0.73
N PRO A 59 9.45 -0.05 -0.80
CA PRO A 59 9.61 -1.32 -1.51
C PRO A 59 9.66 -1.11 -3.01
N GLU A 60 10.65 -1.71 -3.67
CA GLU A 60 10.79 -1.58 -5.13
C GLU A 60 9.67 -2.32 -5.88
N ASN A 61 9.23 -3.49 -5.39
CA ASN A 61 8.10 -4.21 -5.99
C ASN A 61 6.82 -3.36 -6.02
N LEU A 62 6.53 -2.59 -4.98
CA LEU A 62 5.37 -1.69 -4.98
C LEU A 62 5.52 -0.51 -5.93
N LYS A 63 6.73 0.02 -6.13
CA LYS A 63 6.97 1.03 -7.18
C LYS A 63 6.70 0.47 -8.58
N GLN A 64 7.11 -0.77 -8.83
CA GLN A 64 6.88 -1.47 -10.10
C GLN A 64 5.41 -1.85 -10.32
N ALA A 65 4.68 -2.12 -9.23
CA ALA A 65 3.26 -2.40 -9.25
C ALA A 65 2.40 -1.18 -9.65
N LEU A 66 2.90 0.05 -9.47
CA LEU A 66 2.24 1.26 -9.97
C LEU A 66 2.26 1.33 -11.49
N LYS A 67 1.11 1.66 -12.10
CA LYS A 67 1.05 2.11 -13.49
C LYS A 67 1.73 3.46 -13.66
N THR A 68 2.19 3.80 -14.86
CA THR A 68 2.59 5.19 -15.17
C THR A 68 1.41 6.14 -14.93
N GLY A 69 1.67 7.24 -14.24
CA GLY A 69 0.65 8.17 -13.72
C GLY A 69 0.03 7.74 -12.38
N GLY A 70 0.30 6.51 -11.93
CA GLY A 70 -0.16 5.97 -10.67
C GLY A 70 0.57 6.57 -9.46
N ARG A 71 -0.09 6.53 -8.30
CA ARG A 71 0.39 7.16 -7.06
C ARG A 71 0.38 6.22 -5.88
N MET A 72 1.43 6.26 -5.07
CA MET A 72 1.56 5.51 -3.83
C MET A 72 1.70 6.44 -2.63
N PHE A 73 0.88 6.21 -1.61
CA PHE A 73 1.12 6.71 -0.27
C PHE A 73 1.85 5.64 0.55
N VAL A 74 2.96 6.00 1.20
CA VAL A 74 3.72 5.08 2.05
C VAL A 74 4.36 5.82 3.21
N ILE A 75 4.48 5.16 4.36
CA ILE A 75 5.18 5.69 5.52
C ILE A 75 6.49 4.91 5.67
N ILE A 76 7.62 5.63 5.66
CA ILE A 76 8.94 5.03 5.79
C ILE A 76 9.68 5.55 7.02
N GLY A 77 10.67 4.79 7.49
CA GLY A 77 11.56 5.18 8.59
C GLY A 77 11.39 4.30 9.81
N ASN A 78 12.06 4.69 10.89
CA ASN A 78 11.97 4.02 12.18
C ASN A 78 11.67 5.07 13.25
N SER A 79 10.92 4.66 14.29
CA SER A 79 10.64 5.54 15.43
C SER A 79 11.95 6.10 16.02
N PRO A 80 12.00 7.39 16.39
CA PRO A 80 10.87 8.34 16.46
C PRO A 80 10.67 9.18 15.17
N VAL A 81 11.41 8.90 14.09
CA VAL A 81 11.38 9.72 12.86
C VAL A 81 10.88 8.88 11.70
N MET A 82 9.58 8.95 11.44
CA MET A 82 8.97 8.39 10.23
C MET A 82 8.40 9.49 9.35
N GLN A 83 8.30 9.21 8.07
CA GLN A 83 7.90 10.18 7.06
C GLN A 83 6.84 9.57 6.14
N ALA A 84 5.74 10.28 5.99
CA ALA A 84 4.73 9.97 4.99
C ALA A 84 5.17 10.55 3.64
N LEU A 85 5.21 9.69 2.62
CA LEU A 85 5.61 10.02 1.27
C LEU A 85 4.45 9.82 0.29
N LEU A 86 4.37 10.70 -0.70
CA LEU A 86 3.62 10.49 -1.93
C LEU A 86 4.60 10.23 -3.06
N ILE A 87 4.49 9.06 -3.68
CA ILE A 87 5.33 8.65 -4.80
C ILE A 87 4.46 8.55 -6.06
N THR A 88 4.89 9.14 -7.16
CA THR A 88 4.18 9.07 -8.44
C THR A 88 5.10 8.47 -9.49
N ARG A 89 4.64 7.44 -10.23
CA ARG A 89 5.39 6.91 -11.38
C ARG A 89 5.19 7.85 -12.57
N VAL A 90 6.24 8.51 -13.04
CA VAL A 90 6.18 9.51 -14.12
C VAL A 90 6.71 8.99 -15.45
N GLY A 91 7.37 7.83 -15.47
CA GLY A 91 7.89 7.19 -16.67
C GLY A 91 8.02 5.67 -16.50
N GLU A 92 8.70 5.01 -17.45
CA GLU A 92 8.91 3.56 -17.40
C GLU A 92 9.77 3.14 -16.22
N ALA A 93 10.82 3.88 -15.89
CA ALA A 93 11.69 3.62 -14.74
C ALA A 93 11.91 4.89 -13.91
N GLU A 94 10.92 5.78 -13.86
CA GLU A 94 11.02 7.08 -13.21
C GLU A 94 9.88 7.31 -12.22
N TRP A 95 10.24 7.74 -11.01
CA TRP A 95 9.31 8.09 -9.94
C TRP A 95 9.69 9.43 -9.31
N THR A 96 8.69 10.26 -9.05
CA THR A 96 8.84 11.44 -8.21
C THR A 96 8.42 11.11 -6.79
N THR A 97 9.08 11.73 -5.80
CA THR A 97 8.78 11.54 -4.37
C THR A 97 8.55 12.89 -3.72
N GLN A 98 7.43 13.02 -3.01
CA GLN A 98 7.08 14.19 -2.23
C GLN A 98 6.93 13.81 -0.76
N SER A 99 7.61 14.54 0.12
CA SER A 99 7.33 14.50 1.55
C SER A 99 5.99 15.13 1.86
N LEU A 100 5.11 14.43 2.57
CA LEU A 100 3.83 14.98 3.00
C LEU A 100 3.93 15.55 4.42
N PHE A 101 4.38 14.75 5.38
CA PHE A 101 4.52 15.12 6.79
C PHE A 101 5.37 14.09 7.55
N GLU A 102 5.83 14.46 8.74
CA GLU A 102 6.48 13.56 9.71
C GLU A 102 5.43 12.87 10.62
N THR A 103 5.68 11.63 11.01
CA THR A 103 4.77 10.81 11.82
C THR A 103 5.53 9.78 12.68
N ASP A 104 4.83 9.10 13.60
CA ASP A 104 5.35 7.98 14.40
C ASP A 104 4.24 6.92 14.51
N LEU A 105 4.37 5.81 13.76
CA LEU A 105 3.40 4.71 13.68
C LEU A 105 4.03 3.36 14.02
N PRO A 106 3.30 2.41 14.63
CA PRO A 106 3.79 1.05 14.85
C PRO A 106 4.31 0.39 13.55
N ARG A 107 5.43 -0.33 13.64
CA ARG A 107 6.10 -0.98 12.50
C ARG A 107 5.28 -2.13 11.92
N LEU A 108 5.22 -2.25 10.58
CA LEU A 108 4.68 -3.44 9.92
C LEU A 108 5.55 -4.66 10.26
N LYS A 109 4.94 -5.72 10.75
CA LYS A 109 5.64 -6.99 11.00
C LYS A 109 5.86 -7.69 9.65
N LEU A 110 7.12 -7.77 9.24
CA LEU A 110 7.57 -8.58 8.10
C LEU A 110 7.34 -10.06 8.38
#